data_AF-A0A3N4KAN5-F1
#
_entry.id   AF-A0A3N4KAN5-F1
#
_cell.length_a   1.000
_cell.length_b   1.000
_cell.length_c   1.000
_cell.angle_alpha   90.00
_cell.angle_beta   90.00
_cell.angle_gamma   90.00
#
_symmetry.space_group_name_H-M   'P 1'
#
loop_
_entity.id
_entity.type
_entity.pdbx_description
1 polymer ?
#
loop_
_entity_poly.entity_id
_entity_poly.type
_entity_poly.pdbx_seq_one_letter_code
_entity_poly.pdbx_strand_id
1 'polypeptide(L)'
;MSVKIFFLIVCFIAIILTPIPLTWHIKLRNVPAVCLICWITIFNMISFVNALIWGGSEDEFEIAWNGAVFCDIEIKFIIAASAGMMTATAAISRNLARVMEQVGPAHKTKAMRRVELIQDLLICFGPPIWLMSAHYIVQPNRYYIVRYVGCTPSVDNSWPTIPLIYIWPPIIGFVAAYYAGRVIYLLRRYQRQYSENVNSTLSDSTKSRFMRLFVISTFMVSINFPIVLYIFYHNLQYPMVPYSWKLVHSTFGWDYVPYVKGTSIQFDHWIPVLAGIVCFIFFGTGREASQICKEWFEFFGLGAQFTLLKKMAPKKAEGSSSMSSWISGKMFSSAS
;
A
#
# COMPACT_ATOMS: atom_id res chain seq x y z
N MET A 1 13.96 8.07 22.23
CA MET A 1 13.81 9.36 21.51
C MET A 1 14.23 9.26 20.03
N SER A 2 15.40 8.71 19.71
CA SER A 2 15.93 8.65 18.33
C SER A 2 15.05 7.87 17.33
N VAL A 3 14.48 6.73 17.73
CA VAL A 3 13.62 5.91 16.85
C VAL A 3 12.31 6.63 16.48
N LYS A 4 11.71 7.37 17.42
CA LYS A 4 10.51 8.19 17.17
C LYS A 4 10.79 9.27 16.14
N ILE A 5 11.87 10.02 16.32
CA ILE A 5 12.24 11.11 15.40
C ILE A 5 12.49 10.54 14.01
N PHE A 6 13.22 9.43 13.91
CA PHE A 6 13.45 8.75 12.64
C PHE A 6 12.13 8.33 11.99
N PHE A 7 11.22 7.69 12.73
CA PHE A 7 9.90 7.29 12.23
C PHE A 7 9.08 8.49 11.70
N LEU A 8 9.04 9.60 12.45
CA LEU A 8 8.34 10.82 12.05
C LEU A 8 8.92 11.41 10.76
N ILE A 9 10.24 11.47 10.64
CA ILE A 9 10.92 11.95 9.44
C ILE A 9 10.55 11.10 8.23
N VAL A 10 10.59 9.77 8.36
CA VAL A 10 10.29 8.87 7.25
C VAL A 10 8.81 8.95 6.85
N CYS A 11 7.87 9.02 7.82
CA CYS A 11 6.46 9.24 7.53
C CYS A 11 6.23 10.57 6.80
N PHE A 12 6.83 11.65 7.29
CA PHE A 12 6.71 12.98 6.69
C PHE A 12 7.23 13.00 5.25
N ILE A 13 8.39 12.38 5.00
CA ILE A 13 8.94 12.21 3.66
C ILE A 13 7.97 11.42 2.77
N ALA A 14 7.42 10.30 3.25
CA ALA A 14 6.46 9.51 2.48
C ALA A 14 5.18 10.31 2.15
N ILE A 15 4.65 11.11 3.08
CA ILE A 15 3.47 11.96 2.88
C ILE A 15 3.74 13.03 1.80
N ILE A 16 4.92 13.64 1.78
CA ILE A 16 5.28 14.66 0.79
C ILE A 16 5.52 14.03 -0.60
N LEU A 17 6.12 12.85 -0.63
CA LEU A 17 6.53 12.22 -1.88
C LEU A 17 5.38 11.50 -2.61
N THR A 18 4.38 10.99 -1.89
CA THR A 18 3.27 10.21 -2.47
C THR A 18 2.27 10.98 -3.36
N PRO A 19 2.01 12.30 -3.17
CA PRO A 19 1.20 13.10 -4.10
C PRO A 19 1.76 13.18 -5.52
N ILE A 20 3.08 13.13 -5.69
CA ILE A 20 3.73 13.22 -7.01
C ILE A 20 3.26 12.08 -7.94
N PRO A 21 3.45 10.79 -7.59
CA PRO A 21 2.95 9.69 -8.41
C PRO A 21 1.42 9.64 -8.45
N LEU A 22 0.71 10.13 -7.43
CA LEU A 22 -0.75 10.19 -7.42
C LEU A 22 -1.30 11.02 -8.60
N THR A 23 -0.82 12.25 -8.77
CA THR A 23 -1.28 13.13 -9.87
C THR A 23 -1.02 12.52 -11.25
N TRP A 24 0.09 11.82 -11.39
CA TRP A 24 0.45 11.09 -12.60
C TRP A 24 -0.51 9.93 -12.89
N HIS A 25 -0.78 9.07 -11.89
CA HIS A 25 -1.67 7.93 -12.06
C HIS A 25 -3.14 8.33 -12.28
N ILE A 26 -3.57 9.47 -11.73
CA ILE A 26 -4.88 10.08 -12.03
C ILE A 26 -4.98 10.46 -13.51
N LYS A 27 -3.96 11.14 -14.08
CA LYS A 27 -3.92 11.49 -15.51
C LYS A 27 -3.97 10.25 -16.40
N LEU A 28 -3.32 9.17 -15.97
CA LEU A 28 -3.34 7.87 -16.66
C LEU A 28 -4.61 7.04 -16.45
N ARG A 29 -5.54 7.49 -15.60
CA ARG A 29 -6.77 6.76 -15.21
C ARG A 29 -6.48 5.35 -14.69
N ASN A 30 -5.35 5.16 -14.01
CA ASN A 30 -4.98 3.89 -13.40
C ASN A 30 -5.55 3.82 -11.99
N VAL A 31 -6.83 3.45 -11.88
CA VAL A 31 -7.56 3.44 -10.61
C VAL A 31 -6.93 2.57 -9.53
N PRO A 32 -6.50 1.32 -9.80
CA PRO A 32 -5.82 0.52 -8.78
C PRO A 32 -4.55 1.16 -8.21
N ALA A 33 -3.72 1.78 -9.06
CA ALA A 33 -2.52 2.48 -8.59
C ALA A 33 -2.88 3.73 -7.77
N VAL A 34 -3.91 4.48 -8.18
CA VAL A 34 -4.43 5.62 -7.40
C VAL A 34 -4.91 5.16 -6.03
N CYS A 35 -5.72 4.09 -5.96
CA CYS A 35 -6.20 3.53 -4.70
C CYS A 35 -5.05 3.08 -3.80
N LEU A 36 -4.06 2.38 -4.35
CA LEU A 36 -2.87 1.95 -3.59
C LEU A 36 -2.14 3.14 -2.97
N ILE A 37 -1.87 4.18 -3.76
CA ILE A 37 -1.18 5.39 -3.29
C ILE A 37 -2.01 6.09 -2.21
N CYS A 38 -3.33 6.25 -2.41
CA CYS A 38 -4.21 6.85 -1.41
C CYS A 38 -4.20 6.09 -0.08
N TRP A 39 -4.31 4.75 -0.10
CA TRP A 39 -4.25 3.94 1.12
C TRP A 39 -2.93 4.12 1.87
N ILE A 40 -1.82 4.11 1.14
CA ILE A 40 -0.49 4.31 1.71
C ILE A 40 -0.36 5.72 2.32
N THR A 41 -0.80 6.76 1.61
CA THR A 41 -0.75 8.14 2.10
C THR A 41 -1.61 8.32 3.35
N ILE A 42 -2.84 7.79 3.36
CA ILE A 42 -3.75 7.85 4.52
C ILE A 42 -3.09 7.16 5.73
N PHE A 43 -2.55 5.96 5.55
CA PHE A 43 -1.94 5.23 6.66
C PHE A 43 -0.68 5.93 7.21
N ASN A 44 0.15 6.51 6.33
CA ASN A 44 1.30 7.30 6.75
C ASN A 44 0.89 8.57 7.50
N MET A 45 -0.19 9.23 7.06
CA MET A 45 -0.76 10.40 7.74
C MET A 45 -1.25 10.04 9.14
N ILE A 46 -2.01 8.95 9.27
CA ILE A 46 -2.46 8.41 10.55
C ILE A 46 -1.25 8.13 11.46
N SER A 47 -0.26 7.38 10.96
CA SER A 47 0.94 7.02 11.72
C SER A 47 1.72 8.26 12.19
N PHE A 48 1.83 9.28 11.34
CA PHE A 48 2.51 10.54 11.67
C PHE A 48 1.76 11.31 12.77
N VAL A 49 0.45 11.52 12.62
CA VAL A 49 -0.39 12.22 13.61
C VAL A 49 -0.36 11.47 14.94
N ASN A 50 -0.47 10.14 14.92
CA ASN A 50 -0.46 9.33 16.12
C ASN A 50 0.86 9.41 16.89
N ALA A 51 1.98 9.33 16.17
CA ALA A 51 3.30 9.45 16.79
C ALA A 51 3.57 10.86 17.33
N LEU A 52 2.91 11.90 16.81
CA LEU A 52 2.95 13.25 17.38
C LEU A 52 2.15 13.35 18.67
N ILE A 53 0.89 12.87 18.68
CA ILE A 53 -0.02 12.99 19.83
C ILE A 53 0.39 12.05 20.98
N TRP A 54 0.64 10.78 20.69
CA TRP A 54 0.84 9.72 21.71
C TRP A 54 2.27 9.17 21.77
N GLY A 55 3.24 9.89 21.19
CA GLY A 55 4.65 9.51 21.23
C GLY A 55 5.46 10.16 22.37
N GLY A 56 4.83 10.75 23.38
CA GLY A 56 5.48 11.46 24.49
C GLY A 56 6.26 10.56 25.47
N SER A 57 6.72 11.16 26.57
CA SER A 57 7.18 10.42 27.75
C SER A 57 6.05 9.54 28.32
N GLU A 58 6.33 8.64 29.28
CA GLU A 58 5.26 7.83 29.86
C GLU A 58 4.23 8.70 30.60
N ASP A 59 4.72 9.67 31.37
CA ASP A 59 3.86 10.59 32.13
C ASP A 59 2.98 11.44 31.21
N GLU A 60 3.53 11.91 30.08
CA GLU A 60 2.76 12.65 29.06
C GLU A 60 1.71 11.76 28.36
N PHE A 61 2.03 10.48 28.16
CA PHE A 61 1.14 9.55 27.47
C PHE A 61 -0.10 9.20 28.30
N GLU A 62 0.05 9.05 29.62
CA GLU A 62 -1.06 8.68 30.51
C GLU A 62 -2.12 9.78 30.62
N ILE A 63 -1.72 11.05 30.47
CA ILE A 63 -2.63 12.22 30.47
C ILE A 63 -2.99 12.71 29.07
N ALA A 64 -2.50 12.04 28.02
CA ALA A 64 -2.73 12.45 26.64
C ALA A 64 -4.21 12.36 26.28
N TRP A 65 -4.62 13.15 25.30
CA TRP A 65 -5.99 13.16 24.79
C TRP A 65 -6.49 11.74 24.44
N ASN A 66 -7.73 11.44 24.83
CA ASN A 66 -8.37 10.14 24.62
C ASN A 66 -8.85 9.89 23.18
N GLY A 67 -8.51 10.77 22.23
CA GLY A 67 -8.78 10.57 20.82
C GLY A 67 -10.26 10.55 20.43
N ALA A 68 -11.15 11.13 21.25
CA ALA A 68 -12.59 11.12 20.99
C ALA A 68 -12.93 11.58 19.56
N VAL A 69 -13.82 10.86 18.87
CA VAL A 69 -14.22 11.04 17.46
C VAL A 69 -13.11 10.67 16.46
N PHE A 70 -11.89 11.13 16.70
CA PHE A 70 -10.75 10.87 15.83
C PHE A 70 -10.41 9.38 15.78
N CYS A 71 -10.20 8.75 16.93
CA CYS A 71 -9.91 7.32 16.99
C CYS A 71 -11.07 6.47 16.45
N ASP A 72 -12.34 6.84 16.68
CA ASP A 72 -13.49 6.09 16.17
C ASP A 72 -13.49 5.98 14.63
N ILE A 73 -13.04 7.04 13.95
CA ILE A 73 -12.90 7.06 12.50
C ILE A 73 -11.62 6.30 12.10
N GLU A 74 -10.52 6.61 12.77
CA GLU A 74 -9.20 6.10 12.43
C GLU A 74 -9.10 4.58 12.50
N ILE A 75 -9.63 3.94 13.55
CA ILE A 75 -9.56 2.49 13.71
C ILE A 75 -10.25 1.73 12.57
N LYS A 76 -11.26 2.33 11.94
CA LYS A 76 -11.92 1.74 10.77
C LYS A 76 -11.01 1.80 9.55
N PHE A 77 -10.28 2.89 9.35
CA PHE A 77 -9.25 2.97 8.32
C PHE A 77 -8.10 2.00 8.58
N ILE A 78 -7.64 1.84 9.82
CA ILE A 78 -6.56 0.91 10.17
C ILE A 78 -6.93 -0.53 9.81
N ILE A 79 -8.13 -0.98 10.19
CA ILE A 79 -8.63 -2.32 9.83
C ILE A 79 -8.73 -2.50 8.32
N ALA A 80 -9.21 -1.47 7.63
CA ALA A 80 -9.38 -1.49 6.19
C ALA A 80 -8.06 -1.45 5.41
N ALA A 81 -7.03 -0.81 5.95
CA ALA A 81 -5.85 -0.41 5.19
C ALA A 81 -5.04 -1.60 4.67
N SER A 82 -4.83 -2.64 5.49
CA SER A 82 -4.08 -3.83 5.08
C SER A 82 -4.75 -4.51 3.88
N ALA A 83 -6.06 -4.73 3.98
CA ALA A 83 -6.86 -5.26 2.88
C ALA A 83 -6.87 -4.32 1.67
N GLY A 84 -7.04 -3.00 1.87
CA GLY A 84 -7.10 -2.01 0.80
C GLY A 84 -5.81 -1.92 -0.01
N MET A 85 -4.65 -1.96 0.64
CA MET A 85 -3.35 -1.99 -0.04
C MET A 85 -3.17 -3.30 -0.81
N MET A 86 -3.55 -4.44 -0.24
CA MET A 86 -3.41 -5.74 -0.89
C MET A 86 -4.38 -5.93 -2.06
N THR A 87 -5.64 -5.48 -1.93
CA THR A 87 -6.62 -5.55 -3.02
C THR A 87 -6.25 -4.62 -4.16
N ALA A 88 -5.76 -3.41 -3.86
CA ALA A 88 -5.25 -2.50 -4.88
C ALA A 88 -4.05 -3.11 -5.61
N THR A 89 -3.14 -3.76 -4.89
CA THR A 89 -2.01 -4.49 -5.48
C THR A 89 -2.47 -5.64 -6.37
N ALA A 90 -3.46 -6.43 -5.93
CA ALA A 90 -4.05 -7.51 -6.71
C ALA A 90 -4.74 -6.99 -7.98
N ALA A 91 -5.45 -5.87 -7.90
CA ALA A 91 -6.09 -5.23 -9.04
C ALA A 91 -5.05 -4.71 -10.06
N ILE A 92 -3.90 -4.18 -9.61
CA ILE A 92 -2.76 -3.85 -10.48
C ILE A 92 -2.28 -5.12 -11.21
N SER A 93 -2.00 -6.21 -10.49
CA SER A 93 -1.53 -7.46 -11.10
C SER A 93 -2.53 -8.02 -12.11
N ARG A 94 -3.82 -7.99 -11.78
CA ARG A 94 -4.93 -8.43 -12.65
C ARG A 94 -4.99 -7.61 -13.93
N ASN A 95 -4.86 -6.28 -13.83
CA ASN A 95 -4.87 -5.40 -15.00
C ASN A 95 -3.64 -5.61 -15.88
N LEU A 96 -2.47 -5.86 -15.29
CA LEU A 96 -1.27 -6.25 -16.04
C LEU A 96 -1.46 -7.57 -16.77
N ALA A 97 -2.02 -8.60 -16.12
CA ALA A 97 -2.28 -9.90 -16.74
C ALA A 97 -3.24 -9.76 -17.93
N ARG A 98 -4.31 -8.96 -17.77
CA ARG A 98 -5.26 -8.68 -18.86
C ARG A 98 -4.62 -8.00 -20.06
N VAL A 99 -3.73 -7.03 -19.83
CA VAL A 99 -3.01 -6.34 -20.92
C VAL A 99 -2.12 -7.31 -21.68
N MET A 100 -1.50 -8.27 -20.99
CA MET A 100 -0.65 -9.29 -21.62
C MET A 100 -1.41 -10.36 -22.39
N GLU A 101 -2.63 -10.68 -21.96
CA GLU A 101 -3.49 -11.66 -22.61
C GLU A 101 -4.20 -11.11 -23.84
N GLN A 102 -4.32 -9.79 -23.95
CA GLN A 102 -4.89 -9.14 -25.11
C GLN A 102 -3.91 -9.25 -26.29
N VAL A 103 -4.28 -10.05 -27.28
CA VAL A 103 -3.56 -10.15 -28.56
C VAL A 103 -4.02 -9.00 -29.46
N GLY A 104 -3.17 -7.99 -29.64
CA GLY A 104 -3.38 -6.86 -30.57
C GLY A 104 -3.92 -5.57 -29.93
N PRO A 105 -4.00 -4.47 -30.69
CA PRO A 105 -4.50 -3.18 -30.20
C PRO A 105 -6.00 -3.27 -29.92
N ALA A 106 -6.37 -3.55 -28.68
CA ALA A 106 -7.75 -3.63 -28.25
C ALA A 106 -8.39 -2.22 -28.25
N HIS A 107 -9.23 -1.94 -29.24
CA HIS A 107 -10.11 -0.78 -29.18
C HIS A 107 -11.17 -1.00 -28.09
N LYS A 108 -10.85 -0.62 -26.85
CA LYS A 108 -11.80 -0.73 -25.74
C LYS A 108 -12.95 0.25 -25.93
N THR A 109 -14.17 -0.28 -26.07
CA THR A 109 -15.39 0.53 -26.11
C THR A 109 -15.59 1.29 -24.79
N LYS A 110 -16.36 2.39 -24.82
CA LYS A 110 -16.69 3.16 -23.60
C LYS A 110 -17.38 2.28 -22.54
N ALA A 111 -18.22 1.33 -22.96
CA ALA A 111 -18.90 0.40 -22.06
C ALA A 111 -17.91 -0.53 -21.36
N MET A 112 -16.95 -1.13 -22.09
CA MET A 112 -15.91 -1.99 -21.51
C MET A 112 -15.06 -1.23 -20.48
N ARG A 113 -14.68 0.02 -20.78
CA ARG A 113 -13.94 0.87 -19.82
C ARG A 113 -14.71 1.15 -18.54
N ARG A 114 -16.04 1.34 -18.62
CA ARG A 114 -16.89 1.55 -17.44
C ARG A 114 -16.97 0.28 -16.59
N VAL A 115 -17.12 -0.89 -17.22
CA VAL A 115 -17.13 -2.17 -16.50
C VAL A 115 -15.79 -2.43 -15.82
N GLU A 116 -14.67 -2.17 -16.49
CA GLU A 116 -13.33 -2.29 -15.88
C GLU A 116 -13.18 -1.35 -14.68
N LEU A 117 -13.60 -0.09 -14.80
CA LEU A 117 -13.58 0.88 -13.71
C LEU A 117 -14.38 0.39 -12.50
N ILE A 118 -15.62 -0.08 -12.72
CA ILE A 118 -16.48 -0.58 -11.63
C ILE A 118 -15.84 -1.80 -10.97
N GLN A 119 -15.29 -2.73 -11.76
CA GLN A 119 -14.60 -3.90 -11.21
C GLN A 119 -13.39 -3.49 -10.37
N ASP A 120 -12.59 -2.54 -10.83
CA ASP A 120 -11.40 -2.08 -10.11
C ASP A 120 -11.79 -1.38 -8.80
N LEU A 121 -12.84 -0.54 -8.81
CA LEU A 121 -13.37 0.10 -7.60
C LEU A 121 -13.93 -0.93 -6.61
N LEU A 122 -14.70 -1.91 -7.09
CA LEU A 122 -15.25 -2.97 -6.24
C LEU A 122 -14.14 -3.83 -5.61
N ILE A 123 -13.07 -4.13 -6.35
CA ILE A 123 -11.94 -4.88 -5.80
C ILE A 123 -11.20 -4.01 -4.77
N CYS A 124 -10.93 -2.73 -5.08
CA CYS A 124 -10.15 -1.87 -4.20
C CYS A 124 -10.89 -1.44 -2.92
N PHE A 125 -12.21 -1.30 -2.95
CA PHE A 125 -13.00 -0.80 -1.82
C PHE A 125 -13.97 -1.81 -1.21
N GLY A 126 -14.40 -2.84 -1.94
CA GLY A 126 -15.35 -3.83 -1.44
C GLY A 126 -14.87 -4.55 -0.18
N PRO A 127 -13.70 -5.24 -0.21
CA PRO A 127 -13.17 -5.92 0.98
C PRO A 127 -12.85 -4.98 2.15
N PRO A 128 -12.25 -3.79 1.94
CA PRO A 128 -12.09 -2.79 3.01
C PRO A 128 -13.41 -2.38 3.68
N ILE A 129 -14.45 -2.06 2.89
CA ILE A 129 -15.77 -1.68 3.42
C ILE A 129 -16.38 -2.83 4.23
N TRP A 130 -16.29 -4.05 3.71
CA TRP A 130 -16.73 -5.25 4.43
C TRP A 130 -16.04 -5.36 5.79
N LEU A 131 -14.71 -5.24 5.85
CA LEU A 131 -13.97 -5.33 7.10
C LEU A 131 -14.33 -4.22 8.10
N MET A 132 -14.53 -2.99 7.63
CA MET A 132 -14.98 -1.87 8.49
C MET A 132 -16.34 -2.15 9.14
N SER A 133 -17.28 -2.70 8.36
CA SER A 133 -18.61 -3.06 8.82
C SER A 133 -18.59 -4.29 9.74
N ALA A 134 -17.91 -5.36 9.32
CA ALA A 134 -17.81 -6.60 10.07
C ALA A 134 -17.10 -6.43 11.41
N HIS A 135 -16.15 -5.50 11.51
CA HIS A 135 -15.43 -5.22 12.75
C HIS A 135 -16.37 -4.88 13.90
N TYR A 136 -17.44 -4.12 13.66
CA TYR A 136 -18.37 -3.72 14.72
C TYR A 136 -18.93 -4.92 15.49
N ILE A 137 -19.21 -6.03 14.81
CA ILE A 137 -19.79 -7.25 15.42
C ILE A 137 -18.86 -7.82 16.50
N VAL A 138 -17.55 -7.69 16.31
CA VAL A 138 -16.50 -8.28 17.17
C VAL A 138 -15.66 -7.20 17.84
N GLN A 139 -16.22 -6.01 18.06
CA GLN A 139 -15.53 -4.86 18.63
C GLN A 139 -15.94 -4.68 20.10
N PRO A 140 -15.16 -5.14 21.09
CA PRO A 140 -15.57 -5.12 22.49
C PRO A 140 -15.44 -3.74 23.15
N ASN A 141 -14.48 -2.94 22.67
CA ASN A 141 -14.24 -1.57 23.12
C ASN A 141 -14.20 -0.65 21.89
N ARG A 142 -14.50 0.64 22.06
CA ARG A 142 -14.42 1.62 20.97
C ARG A 142 -13.07 1.61 20.29
N TYR A 143 -12.00 1.64 21.07
CA TYR A 143 -10.61 1.54 20.63
C TYR A 143 -9.73 1.51 21.88
N TYR A 144 -8.46 1.19 21.71
CA TYR A 144 -7.44 1.42 22.73
C TYR A 144 -6.31 2.26 22.14
N ILE A 145 -5.58 2.96 23.01
CA ILE A 145 -4.49 3.84 22.61
C ILE A 145 -3.19 3.17 23.01
N VAL A 146 -2.31 2.93 22.06
CA VAL A 146 -0.99 2.35 22.29
C VAL A 146 0.07 3.43 22.14
N ARG A 147 1.00 3.52 23.08
CA ARG A 147 2.10 4.50 23.00
C ARG A 147 2.88 4.35 21.69
N TYR A 148 3.18 5.47 21.03
CA TYR A 148 3.78 5.59 19.68
C TYR A 148 2.93 5.13 18.49
N VAL A 149 1.97 4.23 18.70
CA VAL A 149 1.10 3.67 17.65
C VAL A 149 -0.19 4.48 17.50
N GLY A 150 -0.74 4.98 18.61
CA GLY A 150 -1.99 5.72 18.68
C GLY A 150 -3.22 4.81 18.74
N CYS A 151 -4.29 5.23 18.05
CA CYS A 151 -5.57 4.54 18.08
C CYS A 151 -5.43 3.14 17.46
N THR A 152 -5.85 2.11 18.17
CA THR A 152 -5.78 0.72 17.72
C THR A 152 -7.15 0.06 17.83
N PRO A 153 -7.60 -0.67 16.79
CA PRO A 153 -8.86 -1.39 16.84
C PRO A 153 -8.85 -2.50 17.88
N SER A 154 -9.89 -2.56 18.70
CA SER A 154 -10.13 -3.67 19.61
C SER A 154 -10.92 -4.77 18.91
N VAL A 155 -10.41 -6.00 18.92
CA VAL A 155 -11.05 -7.16 18.30
C VAL A 155 -11.21 -8.24 19.35
N ASP A 156 -12.43 -8.76 19.50
CA ASP A 156 -12.76 -9.83 20.45
C ASP A 156 -12.15 -11.17 20.02
N ASN A 157 -11.74 -11.99 20.98
CA ASN A 157 -11.10 -13.29 20.71
C ASN A 157 -12.13 -14.44 20.59
N SER A 158 -13.33 -14.14 20.12
CA SER A 158 -14.36 -15.15 19.91
C SER A 158 -14.29 -15.77 18.52
N TRP A 159 -14.89 -16.96 18.38
CA TRP A 159 -14.87 -17.70 17.12
C TRP A 159 -15.38 -16.91 15.88
N PRO A 160 -16.36 -15.96 15.95
CA PRO A 160 -16.79 -15.17 14.79
C PRO A 160 -15.71 -14.26 14.23
N THR A 161 -14.71 -13.88 15.03
CA THR A 161 -13.60 -13.02 14.58
C THR A 161 -12.81 -13.65 13.43
N ILE A 162 -12.72 -14.97 13.38
CA ILE A 162 -12.02 -15.69 12.31
C ILE A 162 -12.67 -15.43 10.94
N PRO A 163 -13.95 -15.80 10.70
CA PRO A 163 -14.60 -15.57 9.41
C PRO A 163 -14.89 -14.10 9.12
N LEU A 164 -15.03 -13.24 10.15
CA LEU A 164 -15.35 -11.83 9.95
C LEU A 164 -14.11 -10.97 9.64
N ILE A 165 -12.96 -11.26 10.27
CA ILE A 165 -11.77 -10.41 10.21
C ILE A 165 -10.53 -11.19 9.75
N TYR A 166 -10.12 -12.23 10.48
CA TYR A 166 -8.79 -12.82 10.29
C TYR A 166 -8.58 -13.57 8.98
N ILE A 167 -9.63 -14.16 8.40
CA ILE A 167 -9.50 -14.97 7.17
C ILE A 167 -9.29 -14.13 5.91
N TRP A 168 -9.72 -12.85 5.91
CA TRP A 168 -9.74 -12.03 4.71
C TRP A 168 -8.36 -11.61 4.20
N PRO A 169 -7.41 -11.15 5.04
CA PRO A 169 -6.07 -10.81 4.56
C PRO A 169 -5.35 -11.98 3.86
N PRO A 170 -5.36 -13.22 4.40
CA PRO A 170 -4.86 -14.40 3.67
C PRO A 170 -5.55 -14.63 2.33
N ILE A 171 -6.89 -14.60 2.27
CA ILE A 171 -7.65 -14.81 1.02
C ILE A 171 -7.22 -13.78 -0.04
N ILE A 172 -7.20 -12.49 0.33
CA ILE A 172 -6.77 -11.41 -0.57
C ILE A 172 -5.31 -11.61 -0.99
N GLY A 173 -4.46 -12.03 -0.07
CA GLY A 173 -3.06 -12.37 -0.34
C GLY A 173 -2.89 -13.48 -1.37
N PHE A 174 -3.65 -14.56 -1.26
CA PHE A 174 -3.65 -15.64 -2.25
C PHE A 174 -4.11 -15.15 -3.63
N VAL A 175 -5.17 -14.33 -3.68
CA VAL A 175 -5.64 -13.73 -4.94
C VAL A 175 -4.56 -12.84 -5.56
N ALA A 176 -3.89 -12.02 -4.76
CA ALA A 176 -2.80 -11.16 -5.22
C ALA A 176 -1.60 -11.99 -5.74
N ALA A 177 -1.20 -13.03 -5.01
CA ALA A 177 -0.15 -13.97 -5.39
C ALA A 177 -0.47 -14.72 -6.69
N TYR A 178 -1.72 -15.17 -6.86
CA TYR A 178 -2.17 -15.81 -8.08
C TYR A 178 -2.02 -14.89 -9.30
N TYR A 179 -2.49 -13.65 -9.23
CA TYR A 179 -2.37 -12.72 -10.35
C TYR A 179 -0.92 -12.30 -10.61
N ALA A 180 -0.12 -12.06 -9.58
CA ALA A 180 1.30 -11.77 -9.74
C ALA A 180 2.04 -12.93 -10.43
N GLY A 181 1.77 -14.17 -10.01
CA GLY A 181 2.29 -15.39 -10.65
C GLY A 181 1.85 -15.54 -12.10
N ARG A 182 0.59 -15.22 -12.40
CA ARG A 182 0.06 -15.23 -13.78
C ARG A 182 0.78 -14.23 -14.68
N VAL A 183 1.07 -13.02 -14.21
CA VAL A 183 1.86 -12.03 -14.97
C VAL A 183 3.28 -12.55 -15.24
N ILE A 184 3.94 -13.15 -14.24
CA ILE A 184 5.27 -13.77 -14.40
C ILE A 184 5.23 -14.87 -15.48
N TYR A 185 4.22 -15.74 -15.44
CA TYR A 185 4.04 -16.81 -16.41
C TYR A 185 3.85 -16.26 -17.83
N LEU A 186 2.96 -15.27 -18.00
CA LEU A 186 2.70 -14.64 -19.29
C LEU A 186 3.95 -13.93 -19.84
N LEU A 187 4.74 -13.27 -18.99
CA LEU A 187 6.02 -12.65 -19.38
C LEU A 187 7.02 -13.68 -19.88
N ARG A 188 7.19 -14.79 -19.15
CA ARG A 188 8.08 -15.87 -19.57
C ARG A 188 7.62 -16.53 -20.86
N ARG A 189 6.31 -16.72 -21.03
CA ARG A 189 5.74 -17.27 -22.27
C ARG A 189 5.97 -16.34 -23.45
N TYR A 190 5.68 -15.04 -23.28
CA TYR A 190 5.90 -14.02 -24.31
C TYR A 190 7.38 -13.96 -24.73
N GLN A 191 8.30 -13.98 -23.77
CA GLN A 191 9.75 -14.00 -24.04
C GLN A 191 10.18 -15.24 -24.84
N ARG A 192 9.66 -16.43 -24.51
CA ARG A 192 9.96 -17.66 -25.25
C ARG A 192 9.42 -17.68 -26.68
N GLN A 193 8.28 -17.03 -26.92
CA GLN A 193 7.63 -17.02 -28.23
C GLN A 193 8.20 -15.96 -29.18
N TYR A 194 8.78 -14.88 -28.65
CA TYR A 194 9.20 -13.72 -29.43
C TYR A 194 10.67 -13.33 -29.22
N SER A 195 11.52 -14.26 -28.81
CA SER A 195 12.95 -14.03 -28.52
C SER A 195 13.76 -13.49 -29.70
N GLU A 196 13.26 -13.59 -30.94
CA GLU A 196 14.01 -13.21 -32.15
C GLU A 196 13.62 -11.86 -32.77
N ASN A 197 12.53 -11.18 -32.34
CA ASN A 197 12.08 -9.92 -32.99
C ASN A 197 11.45 -8.91 -32.00
N VAL A 198 12.15 -8.57 -30.92
CA VAL A 198 11.63 -7.82 -29.74
C VAL A 198 11.42 -6.30 -29.97
N ASN A 199 11.78 -5.76 -31.13
CA ASN A 199 11.94 -4.31 -31.29
C ASN A 199 10.74 -3.51 -31.83
N SER A 200 9.64 -4.10 -32.32
CA SER A 200 8.83 -3.36 -33.32
C SER A 200 7.38 -2.95 -33.00
N THR A 201 6.84 -3.07 -31.78
CA THR A 201 5.37 -2.79 -31.60
C THR A 201 4.94 -1.86 -30.47
N LEU A 202 5.77 -1.60 -29.46
CA LEU A 202 5.39 -0.71 -28.33
C LEU A 202 6.51 0.29 -28.00
N SER A 203 6.12 1.56 -27.79
CA SER A 203 7.03 2.62 -27.33
C SER A 203 7.75 2.22 -26.03
N ASP A 204 9.03 2.57 -25.93
CA ASP A 204 9.87 2.33 -24.74
C ASP A 204 9.28 2.90 -23.45
N SER A 205 8.50 4.00 -23.54
CA SER A 205 7.81 4.57 -22.37
C SER A 205 6.76 3.60 -21.82
N THR A 206 5.94 2.98 -22.69
CA THR A 206 4.92 2.02 -22.29
C THR A 206 5.52 0.76 -21.66
N LYS A 207 6.62 0.25 -22.23
CA LYS A 207 7.37 -0.90 -21.67
C LYS A 207 7.91 -0.58 -20.26
N SER A 208 8.55 0.57 -20.10
CA SER A 208 9.10 1.01 -18.81
C SER A 208 8.01 1.16 -17.74
N ARG A 209 6.86 1.76 -18.10
CA ARG A 209 5.69 1.89 -17.19
C ARG A 209 5.15 0.53 -16.76
N PHE A 210 4.95 -0.39 -17.71
CA PHE A 210 4.50 -1.76 -17.42
C PHE A 210 5.46 -2.45 -16.45
N MET A 211 6.76 -2.39 -16.70
CA MET A 211 7.77 -3.02 -15.86
C MET A 211 7.77 -2.47 -14.44
N ARG A 212 7.57 -1.16 -14.26
CA ARG A 212 7.49 -0.55 -12.91
C ARG A 212 6.28 -1.04 -12.13
N LEU A 213 5.11 -1.04 -12.76
CA LEU A 213 3.87 -1.57 -12.19
C LEU A 213 4.01 -3.06 -11.84
N PHE A 214 4.67 -3.83 -12.69
CA PHE A 214 4.94 -5.24 -12.45
C PHE A 214 5.89 -5.46 -11.26
N VAL A 215 7.02 -4.76 -11.23
CA VAL A 215 8.02 -4.92 -10.15
C VAL A 215 7.43 -4.49 -8.81
N ILE A 216 6.76 -3.35 -8.73
CA ILE A 216 6.17 -2.90 -7.47
C ILE A 216 5.07 -3.85 -6.99
N SER A 217 4.20 -4.30 -7.89
CA SER A 217 3.10 -5.20 -7.54
C SER A 217 3.63 -6.54 -7.05
N THR A 218 4.63 -7.11 -7.74
CA THR A 218 5.28 -8.36 -7.33
C THR A 218 6.02 -8.19 -6.02
N PHE A 219 6.77 -7.10 -5.83
CA PHE A 219 7.49 -6.81 -4.59
C PHE A 219 6.55 -6.69 -3.39
N MET A 220 5.46 -5.93 -3.53
CA MET A 220 4.44 -5.79 -2.49
C MET A 220 3.82 -7.14 -2.12
N VAL A 221 3.47 -7.97 -3.11
CA VAL A 221 2.90 -9.30 -2.86
C VAL A 221 3.90 -10.21 -2.14
N SER A 222 5.16 -10.27 -2.62
CA SER A 222 6.18 -11.15 -2.03
C SER A 222 6.50 -10.84 -0.57
N ILE A 223 6.35 -9.58 -0.15
CA ILE A 223 6.58 -9.17 1.24
C ILE A 223 5.30 -9.32 2.07
N ASN A 224 4.17 -8.82 1.60
CA ASN A 224 2.94 -8.79 2.40
C ASN A 224 2.33 -10.18 2.55
N PHE A 225 2.42 -11.06 1.55
CA PHE A 225 1.77 -12.36 1.59
C PHE A 225 2.28 -13.27 2.73
N PRO A 226 3.61 -13.47 2.92
CA PRO A 226 4.12 -14.21 4.07
C PRO A 226 3.75 -13.57 5.41
N ILE A 227 3.76 -12.23 5.49
CA ILE A 227 3.43 -11.50 6.71
C ILE A 227 1.97 -11.75 7.11
N VAL A 228 1.02 -11.65 6.18
CA VAL A 228 -0.40 -11.89 6.52
C VAL A 228 -0.68 -13.34 6.89
N LEU A 229 0.03 -14.31 6.29
CA LEU A 229 -0.07 -15.71 6.69
C LEU A 229 0.49 -15.95 8.09
N TYR A 230 1.62 -15.32 8.42
CA TYR A 230 2.21 -15.39 9.74
C TYR A 230 1.29 -14.78 10.81
N ILE A 231 0.74 -13.58 10.55
CA ILE A 231 -0.21 -12.91 11.44
C ILE A 231 -1.46 -13.78 11.64
N PHE A 232 -2.00 -14.35 10.56
CA PHE A 232 -3.15 -15.27 10.65
C PHE A 232 -2.84 -16.50 11.51
N TYR A 233 -1.70 -17.15 11.28
CA TYR A 233 -1.26 -18.30 12.07
C TYR A 233 -1.15 -17.95 13.57
N HIS A 234 -0.53 -16.81 13.88
CA HIS A 234 -0.37 -16.35 15.26
C HIS A 234 -1.71 -16.02 15.92
N ASN A 235 -2.63 -15.37 15.20
CA ASN A 235 -3.97 -15.07 15.72
C ASN A 235 -4.79 -16.33 16.05
N LEU A 236 -4.55 -17.45 15.35
CA LEU A 236 -5.20 -18.73 15.63
C LEU A 236 -4.63 -19.47 16.85
N GLN A 237 -3.47 -19.05 17.38
CA GLN A 237 -2.89 -19.67 18.58
C GLN A 237 -3.61 -19.21 19.87
N TYR A 238 -4.31 -18.08 19.82
CA TYR A 238 -5.07 -17.61 20.98
C TYR A 238 -6.33 -18.46 21.18
N PRO A 239 -6.61 -18.92 22.41
CA PRO A 239 -7.77 -19.74 22.69
C PRO A 239 -9.05 -18.94 22.43
N MET A 240 -9.93 -19.49 21.60
CA MET A 240 -11.17 -18.84 21.20
C MET A 240 -12.23 -18.98 22.29
N VAL A 241 -12.92 -17.88 22.58
CA VAL A 241 -14.01 -17.86 23.57
C VAL A 241 -15.39 -17.93 22.88
N PRO A 242 -16.44 -18.42 23.58
CA PRO A 242 -17.81 -18.32 23.09
C PRO A 242 -18.23 -16.86 22.89
N TYR A 243 -18.85 -16.58 21.76
CA TYR A 243 -19.33 -15.22 21.46
C TYR A 243 -20.57 -14.86 22.26
N SER A 244 -20.59 -13.64 22.80
CA SER A 244 -21.77 -13.05 23.45
C SER A 244 -21.90 -11.59 23.05
N TRP A 245 -22.96 -11.24 22.33
CA TRP A 245 -23.24 -9.86 21.91
C TRP A 245 -23.27 -8.89 23.09
N LYS A 246 -23.88 -9.30 24.21
CA LYS A 246 -24.02 -8.48 25.42
C LYS A 246 -22.66 -8.23 26.11
N LEU A 247 -21.74 -9.18 26.04
CA LEU A 247 -20.40 -9.04 26.61
C LEU A 247 -19.56 -8.09 25.76
N VAL A 248 -19.55 -8.32 24.44
CA VAL A 248 -18.82 -7.50 23.47
C VAL A 248 -19.35 -6.06 23.48
N HIS A 249 -20.66 -5.86 23.43
CA HIS A 249 -21.26 -4.51 23.42
C HIS A 249 -21.71 -4.05 24.81
N SER A 250 -20.95 -4.40 25.85
CA SER A 250 -21.23 -3.94 27.21
C SER A 250 -20.91 -2.45 27.36
N THR A 251 -21.75 -1.69 28.08
CA THR A 251 -21.53 -0.25 28.32
C THR A 251 -20.21 0.00 29.05
N PHE A 252 -19.84 -0.89 29.97
CA PHE A 252 -18.58 -0.81 30.71
C PHE A 252 -17.35 -0.88 29.81
N GLY A 253 -17.34 -1.76 28.80
CA GLY A 253 -16.23 -1.85 27.84
C GLY A 253 -16.25 -0.70 26.82
N TRP A 254 -17.44 -0.27 26.40
CA TRP A 254 -17.58 0.73 25.34
C TRP A 254 -17.17 2.15 25.77
N ASP A 255 -17.47 2.53 27.02
CA ASP A 255 -17.16 3.88 27.53
C ASP A 255 -15.71 3.99 28.07
N TYR A 256 -15.04 2.86 28.27
CA TYR A 256 -13.66 2.80 28.75
C TYR A 256 -12.65 2.72 27.60
N VAL A 257 -11.73 3.68 27.54
CA VAL A 257 -10.62 3.73 26.59
C VAL A 257 -9.32 3.28 27.27
N PRO A 258 -8.79 2.08 26.97
CA PRO A 258 -7.55 1.60 27.56
C PRO A 258 -6.33 2.33 26.99
N TYR A 259 -5.38 2.67 27.86
CA TYR A 259 -4.05 3.16 27.48
C TYR A 259 -3.04 2.05 27.70
N VAL A 260 -2.44 1.58 26.61
CA VAL A 260 -1.48 0.47 26.62
C VAL A 260 -0.07 1.04 26.45
N LYS A 261 0.78 0.81 27.45
CA LYS A 261 2.19 1.19 27.41
C LYS A 261 2.91 0.32 26.39
N GLY A 262 3.30 0.93 25.26
CA GLY A 262 4.20 0.35 24.28
C GLY A 262 5.65 0.69 24.61
N THR A 263 6.54 -0.32 24.60
CA THR A 263 7.99 -0.12 24.78
C THR A 263 8.68 0.34 23.48
N SER A 264 8.09 0.04 22.32
CA SER A 264 8.62 0.41 21.00
C SER A 264 7.52 0.48 19.92
N ILE A 265 7.82 1.13 18.80
CA ILE A 265 6.97 1.11 17.60
C ILE A 265 6.94 -0.32 17.06
N GLN A 266 5.75 -0.91 16.98
CA GLN A 266 5.56 -2.27 16.47
C GLN A 266 5.96 -2.38 14.99
N PHE A 267 6.49 -3.54 14.61
CA PHE A 267 6.98 -3.79 13.24
C PHE A 267 5.91 -3.53 12.17
N ASP A 268 4.65 -3.86 12.46
CA ASP A 268 3.53 -3.73 11.52
C ASP A 268 3.31 -2.27 11.05
N HIS A 269 3.72 -1.29 11.84
CA HIS A 269 3.60 0.13 11.52
C HIS A 269 4.72 0.64 10.61
N TRP A 270 5.85 -0.08 10.52
CA TRP A 270 6.93 0.23 9.58
C TRP A 270 6.59 -0.20 8.15
N ILE A 271 5.74 -1.22 7.98
CA ILE A 271 5.41 -1.79 6.67
C ILE A 271 4.82 -0.72 5.73
N PRO A 272 3.79 0.07 6.13
CA PRO A 272 3.17 1.05 5.24
C PRO A 272 4.05 2.26 4.99
N VAL A 273 4.93 2.59 5.94
CA VAL A 273 5.93 3.65 5.81
C VAL A 273 6.96 3.29 4.75
N LEU A 274 7.51 2.09 4.84
CA LEU A 274 8.42 1.54 3.82
C LEU A 274 7.70 1.39 2.47
N ALA A 275 6.42 1.02 2.47
CA ALA A 275 5.62 0.92 1.26
C ALA A 275 5.49 2.27 0.53
N GLY A 276 5.37 3.39 1.25
CA GLY A 276 5.37 4.74 0.69
C GLY A 276 6.68 5.10 -0.01
N ILE A 277 7.81 4.78 0.61
CA ILE A 277 9.14 4.98 0.01
C ILE A 277 9.29 4.13 -1.25
N VAL A 278 8.92 2.86 -1.19
CA VAL A 278 8.96 1.94 -2.32
C VAL A 278 8.07 2.45 -3.47
N CYS A 279 6.85 2.91 -3.16
CA CYS A 279 5.97 3.51 -4.15
C CYS A 279 6.61 4.72 -4.83
N PHE A 280 7.24 5.61 -4.07
CA PHE A 280 7.94 6.75 -4.67
C PHE A 280 9.13 6.31 -5.53
N ILE A 281 9.94 5.34 -5.09
CA ILE A 281 11.08 4.84 -5.87
C ILE A 281 10.61 4.27 -7.21
N PHE A 282 9.53 3.48 -7.25
CA PHE A 282 9.08 2.83 -8.48
C PHE A 282 8.23 3.74 -9.39
N PHE A 283 7.38 4.59 -8.81
CA PHE A 283 6.49 5.49 -9.56
C PHE A 283 7.09 6.88 -9.80
N GLY A 284 7.79 7.46 -8.83
CA GLY A 284 8.37 8.80 -8.89
C GLY A 284 9.65 8.94 -9.74
N THR A 285 10.39 7.85 -10.01
CA THR A 285 11.66 7.91 -10.77
C THR A 285 11.50 7.81 -12.29
N GLY A 286 10.29 8.09 -12.81
CA GLY A 286 9.99 8.06 -14.26
C GLY A 286 10.59 9.24 -14.98
N ARG A 287 10.93 9.11 -16.28
CA ARG A 287 11.26 10.30 -17.09
C ARG A 287 10.11 11.33 -16.99
N GLU A 288 8.88 10.85 -17.02
CA GLU A 288 7.67 11.67 -16.98
C GLU A 288 7.32 12.12 -15.53
N ALA A 289 7.46 11.24 -14.55
CA ALA A 289 7.29 11.61 -13.14
C ALA A 289 8.37 12.60 -12.66
N SER A 290 9.59 12.54 -13.22
CA SER A 290 10.67 13.49 -12.92
C SER A 290 10.43 14.88 -13.49
N GLN A 291 9.62 15.03 -14.54
CA GLN A 291 9.17 16.33 -15.04
C GLN A 291 8.17 16.95 -14.07
N ILE A 292 7.17 16.18 -13.62
CA ILE A 292 6.21 16.65 -12.60
C ILE A 292 6.91 16.96 -11.28
N CYS A 293 7.91 16.15 -10.91
CA CYS A 293 8.74 16.39 -9.74
C CYS A 293 9.47 17.73 -9.85
N LYS A 294 10.04 18.07 -11.01
CA LYS A 294 10.65 19.39 -11.26
C LYS A 294 9.64 20.52 -11.15
N GLU A 295 8.47 20.40 -11.78
CA GLU A 295 7.41 21.40 -11.70
C GLU A 295 6.99 21.65 -10.25
N TRP A 296 6.90 20.59 -9.44
CA TRP A 296 6.64 20.69 -8.00
C TRP A 296 7.80 21.36 -7.24
N PHE A 297 9.05 20.95 -7.47
CA PHE A 297 10.21 21.57 -6.83
C PHE A 297 10.39 23.04 -7.21
N GLU A 298 10.05 23.42 -8.45
CA GLU A 298 10.01 24.80 -8.94
C GLU A 298 8.88 25.59 -8.29
N PHE A 299 7.68 25.00 -8.15
CA PHE A 299 6.55 25.61 -7.45
C PHE A 299 6.85 25.92 -5.98
N PHE A 300 7.58 25.05 -5.28
CA PHE A 300 8.03 25.29 -3.91
C PHE A 300 9.27 26.19 -3.79
N GLY A 301 9.75 26.80 -4.88
CA GLY A 301 10.89 27.72 -4.85
C GLY A 301 12.26 27.05 -4.66
N LEU A 302 12.35 25.73 -4.78
CA LEU A 302 13.57 24.93 -4.60
C LEU A 302 14.27 24.61 -5.94
N GLY A 303 13.87 25.26 -7.05
CA GLY A 303 14.41 25.02 -8.40
C GLY A 303 15.94 25.15 -8.51
N ALA A 304 16.57 26.00 -7.69
CA ALA A 304 18.02 26.16 -7.63
C ALA A 304 18.73 24.90 -7.11
N GLN A 305 18.15 24.19 -6.14
CA GLN A 305 18.74 22.97 -5.56
C GLN A 305 18.60 21.76 -6.50
N PHE A 306 17.53 21.70 -7.30
CA PHE A 306 17.37 20.67 -8.33
C PHE A 306 18.42 20.81 -9.45
N THR A 307 18.79 22.05 -9.77
CA THR A 307 19.86 22.35 -10.73
C THR A 307 21.24 21.96 -10.19
N LEU A 308 21.47 22.11 -8.88
CA LEU A 308 22.67 21.63 -8.18
C LEU A 308 22.74 20.09 -8.10
N LEU A 309 21.63 19.42 -7.81
CA LEU A 309 21.54 17.94 -7.86
C LEU A 309 21.83 17.40 -9.26
N LYS A 310 21.44 18.13 -10.32
CA LYS A 310 21.77 17.78 -11.70
C LYS A 310 23.24 18.07 -12.06
N LYS A 311 23.88 19.04 -11.39
CA LYS A 311 25.33 19.35 -11.51
C LYS A 311 26.22 18.40 -10.71
N MET A 312 25.73 17.90 -9.57
CA MET A 312 26.41 16.90 -8.72
C MET A 312 26.13 15.47 -9.16
N ALA A 313 25.05 15.22 -9.90
CA ALA A 313 24.89 13.98 -10.64
C ALA A 313 26.06 13.88 -11.62
N PRO A 314 26.92 12.84 -11.55
CA PRO A 314 27.98 12.68 -12.53
C PRO A 314 27.36 12.74 -13.92
N LYS A 315 28.03 13.44 -14.86
CA LYS A 315 27.66 13.43 -16.28
C LYS A 315 27.35 11.99 -16.65
N LYS A 316 26.07 11.69 -16.78
CA LYS A 316 25.61 10.35 -17.05
C LYS A 316 26.07 10.07 -18.48
N ALA A 317 27.15 9.32 -18.63
CA ALA A 317 27.49 8.67 -19.89
C ALA A 317 26.20 8.07 -20.46
N GLU A 318 26.03 8.15 -21.78
CA GLU A 318 24.82 7.82 -22.55
C GLU A 318 24.21 6.42 -22.35
N GLY A 319 24.58 5.67 -21.31
CA GLY A 319 24.11 4.31 -21.03
C GLY A 319 23.51 4.03 -19.63
N SER A 320 23.32 5.00 -18.72
CA SER A 320 22.77 4.62 -17.40
C SER A 320 21.25 4.44 -17.43
N SER A 321 20.89 3.17 -17.50
CA SER A 321 19.59 2.59 -17.26
C SER A 321 19.08 2.92 -15.85
N SER A 322 17.82 3.36 -15.75
CA SER A 322 17.02 3.28 -14.52
C SER A 322 17.03 1.83 -14.02
N MET A 323 16.95 1.55 -12.72
CA MET A 323 16.84 0.16 -12.23
C MET A 323 15.71 -0.61 -12.95
N SER A 324 14.60 0.06 -13.29
CA SER A 324 13.54 -0.53 -14.11
C SER A 324 13.97 -0.79 -15.55
N SER A 325 14.84 0.03 -16.13
CA SER A 325 15.37 -0.19 -17.48
C SER A 325 16.62 -1.10 -17.50
N TRP A 326 17.27 -1.34 -16.36
CA TRP A 326 18.30 -2.37 -16.18
C TRP A 326 17.66 -3.73 -15.93
N ILE A 327 16.56 -3.80 -15.16
CA ILE A 327 15.72 -4.99 -15.03
C ILE A 327 15.03 -5.29 -16.36
N SER A 328 14.48 -4.27 -17.05
CA SER A 328 13.99 -4.41 -18.43
C SER A 328 15.13 -4.86 -19.34
N GLY A 329 16.29 -4.20 -19.28
CA GLY A 329 17.49 -4.56 -20.02
C GLY A 329 17.86 -6.02 -19.82
N LYS A 330 18.10 -6.49 -18.59
CA LYS A 330 18.41 -7.89 -18.29
C LYS A 330 17.28 -8.86 -18.60
N MET A 331 16.02 -8.52 -18.33
CA MET A 331 14.90 -9.40 -18.68
C MET A 331 14.72 -9.52 -20.20
N PHE A 332 15.06 -8.50 -20.97
CA PHE A 332 14.98 -8.49 -22.44
C PHE A 332 16.32 -8.75 -23.14
N SER A 333 17.47 -8.78 -22.44
CA SER A 333 18.83 -9.00 -22.97
C SER A 333 19.52 -10.25 -22.43
N SER A 334 18.94 -10.96 -21.44
CA SER A 334 19.48 -12.24 -20.92
C SER A 334 19.23 -13.42 -21.87
N ALA A 335 19.10 -13.17 -23.17
CA ALA A 335 18.90 -14.18 -24.20
C ALA A 335 19.85 -13.95 -25.38
N SER A 336 21.10 -13.61 -25.08
CA SER A 336 22.24 -13.75 -26.01
C SER A 336 23.08 -14.94 -25.59
#